data_AF-A0A2P2I7V4-F1
#
_entry.id   AF-A0A2P2I7V4-F1
#
_cell.length_a   1.000
_cell.length_b   1.000
_cell.length_c   1.000
_cell.angle_alpha   90.00
_cell.angle_beta   90.00
_cell.angle_gamma   90.00
#
_symmetry.space_group_name_H-M   'P 1'
#
loop_
_entity.id
_entity.type
_entity.pdbx_description
1 polymer ?
#
loop_
_entity_poly.entity_id
_entity_poly.type
_entity_poly.pdbx_seq_one_letter_code
_entity_poly.pdbx_strand_id
1 'polypeptide(L)'
;FATEEELVHRLTAMPVANNANVPSTMLLAEDYLGGVIFTNHFDNASVFPDHITYKIRLQGNLRAAKKQIPLAPPPQWVTELVYPLFQVPGPRNRQMTNGAKPSYYEEGFLTLQHAVDMSIVEHLSGSEPRVNVSMGRMPYPPYIDDKYLVALQAWLPLMVLLSYLYPAVNIVKNVVYEKEKKLKESMKMMGLPNYLHWAAWFVKSVMFLLITTLLITTLLCTHWQGPDSLAVLNKSEPSLVFFFLMVYVIVIIAFCFFLSTLFSKANNATTAVGLLWIFSYLPNEFLRPRYGSLTLGNKLVLSLYFNTAMGFGCQLVSMFEGTGSGIQWHLVSTSVSPDDPFTLGHIMVMMMFDALVYAILTWYIEAVRPGEFGVPQPWYFPVTQAYWFGKECPDEMSAVALLDDHCQADPELYEPDLQGHQIGIKIQGLTKVFPKVKKVAVNNMHLNMYCNQITVLLGHNGAGKTTT
;
A
#
# COMPACT_ATOMS: atom_id res chain seq x y z
N PHE A 1 -2.19 -6.61 48.59
CA PHE A 1 -1.46 -7.89 48.39
C PHE A 1 0.03 -7.68 48.61
N ALA A 2 0.75 -8.70 49.07
CA ALA A 2 2.18 -8.61 49.39
C ALA A 2 3.08 -8.76 48.15
N THR A 3 2.63 -9.50 47.13
CA THR A 3 3.33 -9.60 45.84
C THR A 3 2.40 -9.38 44.66
N GLU A 4 2.98 -8.96 43.54
CA GLU A 4 2.27 -8.72 42.29
C GLU A 4 1.78 -10.03 41.65
N GLU A 5 2.59 -11.08 41.71
CA GLU A 5 2.25 -12.42 41.20
C GLU A 5 1.06 -13.03 41.95
N GLU A 6 1.01 -12.89 43.28
CA GLU A 6 -0.11 -13.38 44.08
C GLU A 6 -1.41 -12.66 43.74
N LEU A 7 -1.37 -11.34 43.56
CA LEU A 7 -2.54 -10.56 43.15
C LEU A 7 -3.03 -11.01 41.78
N VAL A 8 -2.14 -11.10 40.79
CA VAL A 8 -2.51 -11.50 39.44
C VAL A 8 -3.09 -12.91 39.46
N HIS A 9 -2.42 -13.87 40.10
CA HIS A 9 -2.89 -15.24 40.21
C HIS A 9 -4.28 -15.34 40.84
N ARG A 10 -4.53 -14.62 41.95
CA ARG A 10 -5.85 -14.62 42.59
C ARG A 10 -6.93 -13.95 41.74
N LEU A 11 -6.62 -12.87 41.04
CA LEU A 11 -7.59 -12.19 40.18
C LEU A 11 -7.90 -12.97 38.88
N THR A 12 -6.92 -13.69 38.32
CA THR A 12 -7.10 -14.54 37.13
C THR A 12 -7.71 -15.91 37.44
N ALA A 13 -7.55 -16.40 38.67
CA ALA A 13 -8.16 -17.67 39.11
C ALA A 13 -9.65 -17.53 39.46
N MET A 14 -10.19 -16.31 39.54
CA MET A 14 -11.62 -16.09 39.80
C MET A 14 -12.46 -16.45 38.58
N PRO A 15 -13.58 -17.17 38.77
CA PRO A 15 -14.44 -17.58 37.68
C PRO A 15 -15.15 -16.37 37.03
N VAL A 16 -15.20 -16.37 35.70
CA VAL A 16 -15.99 -15.41 34.91
C VAL A 16 -17.43 -15.92 34.83
N ALA A 17 -18.42 -15.04 35.00
CA ALA A 17 -19.83 -15.37 35.15
C ALA A 17 -20.47 -16.22 34.03
N ASN A 18 -19.80 -16.40 32.88
CA ASN A 18 -20.27 -17.25 31.79
C ASN A 18 -20.26 -18.76 32.11
N ASN A 19 -19.62 -19.20 33.20
CA ASN A 19 -19.70 -20.57 33.67
C ASN A 19 -20.93 -20.74 34.58
N ALA A 20 -21.97 -21.42 34.09
CA ALA A 20 -23.27 -21.58 34.76
C ALA A 20 -23.28 -22.31 36.12
N ASN A 21 -22.12 -22.68 36.69
CA ASN A 21 -21.98 -23.50 37.90
C ASN A 21 -21.10 -22.83 38.98
N VAL A 22 -21.16 -21.51 39.14
CA VAL A 22 -20.43 -20.82 40.23
C VAL A 22 -21.37 -20.62 41.43
N PRO A 23 -21.03 -21.11 42.64
CA PRO A 23 -21.85 -20.88 43.84
C PRO A 23 -21.91 -19.38 44.17
N SER A 24 -23.08 -18.90 44.61
CA SER A 24 -23.38 -17.49 44.90
C SER A 24 -22.53 -16.86 46.02
N THR A 25 -21.72 -17.65 46.71
CA THR A 25 -20.75 -17.22 47.74
C THR A 25 -19.35 -16.95 47.18
N MET A 26 -19.08 -17.30 45.92
CA MET A 26 -17.78 -17.07 45.29
C MET A 26 -17.78 -15.68 44.65
N LEU A 27 -16.84 -14.82 45.06
CA LEU A 27 -16.63 -13.51 44.45
C LEU A 27 -16.35 -13.70 42.96
N LEU A 28 -17.22 -13.13 42.12
CA LEU A 28 -17.03 -13.13 40.68
C LEU A 28 -15.99 -12.09 40.32
N ALA A 29 -15.39 -12.24 39.13
CA ALA A 29 -14.50 -11.22 38.60
C ALA A 29 -15.18 -9.83 38.59
N GLU A 30 -16.48 -9.76 38.31
CA GLU A 30 -17.22 -8.50 38.21
C GLU A 30 -17.46 -7.79 39.55
N ASP A 31 -17.26 -8.47 40.68
CA ASP A 31 -17.63 -7.95 42.03
C ASP A 31 -16.56 -7.06 42.68
N TYR A 32 -15.32 -7.05 42.16
CA TYR A 32 -14.25 -6.22 42.71
C TYR A 32 -13.94 -4.99 41.85
N LEU A 33 -13.58 -3.86 42.48
CA LEU A 33 -13.16 -2.65 41.75
C LEU A 33 -11.73 -2.77 41.23
N GLY A 34 -10.83 -3.36 42.01
CA GLY A 34 -9.43 -3.53 41.66
C GLY A 34 -8.62 -4.05 42.84
N GLY A 35 -7.35 -4.29 42.60
CA GLY A 35 -6.38 -4.68 43.62
C GLY A 35 -5.35 -3.59 43.87
N VAL A 36 -4.96 -3.42 45.14
CA VAL A 36 -3.85 -2.55 45.54
C VAL A 36 -2.67 -3.41 45.99
N ILE A 37 -1.50 -3.15 45.43
CA ILE A 37 -0.23 -3.82 45.76
C ILE A 37 0.71 -2.78 46.33
N PHE A 38 1.29 -3.04 47.49
CA PHE A 38 2.38 -2.22 48.02
C PHE A 38 3.70 -2.87 47.61
N THR A 39 4.61 -2.10 47.00
CA THR A 39 5.89 -2.62 46.51
C THR A 39 7.00 -2.57 47.56
N ASN A 40 6.76 -1.88 48.66
CA ASN A 40 7.71 -1.76 49.74
C ASN A 40 7.81 -3.08 50.53
N HIS A 41 9.03 -3.41 50.97
CA HIS A 41 9.23 -4.47 51.95
C HIS A 41 8.84 -3.93 53.34
N PHE A 42 7.90 -4.62 53.99
CA PHE A 42 7.49 -4.33 55.36
C PHE A 42 8.08 -5.42 56.27
N ASP A 43 9.30 -5.19 56.76
CA ASP A 43 10.01 -6.17 57.60
C ASP A 43 9.37 -6.33 58.99
N ASN A 44 8.67 -5.29 59.48
CA ASN A 44 7.90 -5.31 60.72
C ASN A 44 6.54 -4.64 60.53
N ALA A 45 5.47 -5.22 61.09
CA ALA A 45 4.10 -4.69 60.99
C ALA A 45 3.90 -3.32 61.65
N SER A 46 4.87 -2.84 62.43
CA SER A 46 4.79 -1.61 63.24
C SER A 46 5.61 -0.44 62.70
N VAL A 47 6.48 -0.64 61.70
CA VAL A 47 7.34 0.43 61.16
C VAL A 47 6.99 0.65 59.69
N PHE A 48 6.30 1.76 59.41
CA PHE A 48 6.03 2.18 58.04
C PHE A 48 7.24 2.92 57.46
N PRO A 49 7.62 2.64 56.20
CA PRO A 49 8.68 3.36 55.52
C PRO A 49 8.24 4.78 55.14
N ASP A 50 9.17 5.74 55.18
CA ASP A 50 8.92 7.15 54.86
C ASP A 50 8.42 7.37 53.42
N HIS A 51 8.80 6.47 52.50
CA HIS A 51 8.43 6.54 51.09
C HIS A 51 7.60 5.31 50.69
N ILE A 52 6.27 5.40 50.77
CA ILE A 52 5.37 4.30 50.40
C ILE A 52 5.11 4.32 48.89
N THR A 53 5.44 3.23 48.21
CA THR A 53 5.07 3.02 46.79
C THR A 53 4.01 1.94 46.68
N TYR A 54 2.93 2.24 45.97
CA TYR A 54 1.86 1.28 45.69
C TYR A 54 1.43 1.32 44.22
N LYS A 55 0.83 0.23 43.76
CA LYS A 55 0.27 0.06 42.42
C LYS A 55 -1.21 -0.29 42.54
N ILE A 56 -2.06 0.39 41.76
CA ILE A 56 -3.47 0.04 41.59
C ILE A 56 -3.62 -0.75 40.30
N ARG A 57 -4.16 -1.97 40.40
CA ARG A 57 -4.44 -2.86 39.27
C ARG A 57 -5.96 -3.00 39.11
N LEU A 58 -6.49 -2.44 38.03
CA LEU A 58 -7.89 -2.63 37.62
C LEU A 58 -7.98 -3.76 36.58
N GLN A 59 -9.21 -4.17 36.30
CA GLN A 59 -9.49 -5.09 35.18
C GLN A 59 -9.12 -4.47 33.83
N GLY A 60 -8.64 -5.29 32.89
CA GLY A 60 -8.22 -4.82 31.58
C GLY A 60 -9.35 -4.28 30.69
N ASN A 61 -10.58 -4.75 30.90
CA ASN A 61 -11.77 -4.25 30.21
C ASN A 61 -12.39 -3.08 30.99
N LEU A 62 -12.83 -2.06 30.26
CA LEU A 62 -13.51 -0.91 30.83
C LEU A 62 -14.97 -1.25 31.17
N ARG A 63 -15.44 -0.89 32.36
CA ARG A 63 -16.80 -1.17 32.84
C ARG A 63 -17.82 -0.19 32.27
N ALA A 64 -17.44 1.08 32.18
CA ALA A 64 -18.31 2.14 31.72
C ALA A 64 -18.36 2.24 30.17
N ALA A 65 -17.37 1.69 29.47
CA ALA A 65 -17.28 1.76 28.03
C ALA A 65 -17.99 0.59 27.33
N LYS A 66 -18.96 0.89 26.48
CA LYS A 66 -19.64 -0.09 25.61
C LYS A 66 -18.96 -0.18 24.23
N LYS A 67 -19.01 -1.36 23.60
CA LYS A 67 -18.59 -1.55 22.20
C LYS A 67 -19.40 -0.65 21.27
N GLN A 68 -18.72 0.17 20.48
CA GLN A 68 -19.36 1.02 19.47
C GLN A 68 -19.53 0.30 18.12
N ILE A 69 -18.66 -0.65 17.80
CA ILE A 69 -18.64 -1.38 16.53
C ILE A 69 -18.65 -2.89 16.84
N PRO A 70 -19.52 -3.71 16.22
CA PRO A 70 -19.65 -5.14 16.55
C PRO A 70 -18.35 -5.94 16.38
N LEU A 71 -17.55 -5.63 15.35
CA LEU A 71 -16.29 -6.32 15.02
C LEU A 71 -15.05 -5.72 15.70
N ALA A 72 -15.21 -4.59 16.41
CA ALA A 72 -14.10 -3.98 17.13
C ALA A 72 -13.79 -4.76 18.43
N PRO A 73 -12.51 -4.78 18.84
CA PRO A 73 -12.16 -5.30 20.17
C PRO A 73 -12.94 -4.54 21.26
N PRO A 74 -13.23 -5.19 22.41
CA PRO A 74 -13.84 -4.50 23.53
C PRO A 74 -12.95 -3.32 23.98
N PRO A 75 -13.55 -2.24 24.51
CA PRO A 75 -12.79 -1.09 24.98
C PRO A 75 -11.94 -1.49 26.20
N GLN A 76 -10.64 -1.27 26.10
CA GLN A 76 -9.64 -1.65 27.10
C GLN A 76 -8.86 -0.44 27.59
N TRP A 77 -8.16 -0.61 28.71
CA TRP A 77 -7.17 0.38 29.17
C TRP A 77 -6.00 0.43 28.19
N VAL A 78 -5.75 1.62 27.64
CA VAL A 78 -4.60 1.86 26.75
C VAL A 78 -3.55 2.64 27.54
N THR A 79 -2.91 1.96 28.49
CA THR A 79 -1.88 2.57 29.37
C THR A 79 -0.51 2.68 28.70
N GLU A 80 -0.36 2.07 27.53
CA GLU A 80 0.82 2.16 26.67
C GLU A 80 0.90 3.49 25.90
N LEU A 81 -0.22 4.20 25.77
CA LEU A 81 -0.29 5.47 25.05
C LEU A 81 -0.55 6.61 26.03
N VAL A 82 0.25 7.67 25.93
CA VAL A 82 0.01 8.90 26.70
C VAL A 82 -1.13 9.70 26.06
N TYR A 83 -1.23 9.66 24.73
CA TYR A 83 -2.24 10.38 23.95
C TYR A 83 -3.10 9.43 23.12
N PRO A 84 -4.38 9.76 22.86
CA PRO A 84 -5.18 8.96 21.94
C PRO A 84 -4.58 9.03 20.53
N LEU A 85 -4.52 7.88 19.84
CA LEU A 85 -4.06 7.78 18.44
C LEU A 85 -4.84 8.68 17.49
N PHE A 86 -6.16 8.80 17.71
CA PHE A 86 -7.01 9.68 16.91
C PHE A 86 -7.36 10.91 17.73
N GLN A 87 -6.72 12.02 17.38
CA GLN A 87 -7.01 13.32 17.97
C GLN A 87 -8.06 14.03 17.11
N VAL A 88 -9.11 14.49 17.77
CA VAL A 88 -10.17 15.28 17.13
C VAL A 88 -10.01 16.73 17.60
N PRO A 89 -10.24 17.74 16.73
CA PRO A 89 -10.18 19.13 17.15
C PRO A 89 -11.10 19.39 18.35
N GLY A 90 -10.53 20.01 19.40
CA GLY A 90 -11.25 20.37 20.61
C GLY A 90 -10.97 19.46 21.81
N PRO A 91 -11.70 19.67 22.92
CA PRO A 91 -11.53 18.88 24.11
C PRO A 91 -12.06 17.45 23.90
N ARG A 92 -11.31 16.45 24.39
CA ARG A 92 -11.61 15.01 24.23
C ARG A 92 -12.99 14.60 24.77
N ASN A 93 -13.54 15.35 25.73
CA ASN A 93 -14.94 15.30 26.12
C ASN A 93 -15.46 16.74 26.30
N ARG A 94 -16.66 17.05 25.80
CA ARG A 94 -17.25 18.40 25.87
C ARG A 94 -18.30 18.53 26.95
N GLN A 95 -19.07 17.48 27.14
CA GLN A 95 -20.29 17.48 27.96
C GLN A 95 -19.99 17.14 29.41
N MET A 96 -19.00 16.28 29.65
CA MET A 96 -18.70 15.82 31.00
C MET A 96 -17.53 16.59 31.61
N THR A 97 -17.66 16.89 32.90
CA THR A 97 -16.63 17.50 33.74
C THR A 97 -15.58 16.49 34.19
N ASN A 98 -15.94 15.20 34.20
CA ASN A 98 -14.99 14.11 34.41
C ASN A 98 -14.10 13.92 33.16
N GLY A 99 -12.92 13.32 33.34
CA GLY A 99 -11.95 13.10 32.25
C GLY A 99 -12.54 12.35 31.05
N ALA A 100 -11.84 12.36 29.92
CA ALA A 100 -12.30 11.63 28.75
C ALA A 100 -11.97 10.13 28.81
N LYS A 101 -12.59 9.33 27.94
CA LYS A 101 -12.43 7.86 27.90
C LYS A 101 -11.00 7.45 27.52
N PRO A 102 -10.31 6.55 28.26
CA PRO A 102 -10.77 5.85 29.46
C PRO A 102 -10.86 6.80 30.66
N SER A 103 -12.04 6.88 31.28
CA SER A 103 -12.30 7.83 32.36
C SER A 103 -11.85 7.22 33.68
N TYR A 104 -10.72 7.68 34.20
CA TYR A 104 -10.21 7.26 35.51
C TYR A 104 -11.18 7.54 36.66
N TYR A 105 -12.09 8.50 36.49
CA TYR A 105 -13.13 8.80 37.48
C TYR A 105 -14.30 7.81 37.39
N GLU A 106 -14.87 7.60 36.20
CA GLU A 106 -16.03 6.69 36.03
C GLU A 106 -15.68 5.22 36.30
N GLU A 107 -14.45 4.83 35.98
CA GLU A 107 -13.94 3.48 36.26
C GLU A 107 -13.49 3.30 37.72
N GLY A 108 -13.54 4.35 38.54
CA GLY A 108 -13.24 4.29 39.98
C GLY A 108 -11.76 4.25 40.36
N PHE A 109 -10.84 4.41 39.40
CA PHE A 109 -9.40 4.48 39.66
C PHE A 109 -9.05 5.62 40.62
N LEU A 110 -9.55 6.83 40.34
CA LEU A 110 -9.25 8.01 41.16
C LEU A 110 -9.88 7.92 42.54
N THR A 111 -11.03 7.27 42.66
CA THR A 111 -11.68 7.01 43.95
C THR A 111 -10.85 6.08 44.81
N LEU A 112 -10.31 5.00 44.23
CA LEU A 112 -9.37 4.12 44.94
C LEU A 112 -8.08 4.84 45.31
N GLN A 113 -7.51 5.60 44.39
CA GLN A 113 -6.30 6.39 44.65
C GLN A 113 -6.51 7.34 45.82
N HIS A 114 -7.61 8.11 45.80
CA HIS A 114 -7.94 9.03 46.87
C HIS A 114 -8.15 8.31 48.21
N ALA A 115 -8.89 7.19 48.24
CA ALA A 115 -9.11 6.43 49.47
C ALA A 115 -7.81 5.85 50.06
N VAL A 116 -6.94 5.30 49.21
CA VAL A 116 -5.63 4.78 49.63
C VAL A 116 -4.76 5.93 50.17
N ASP A 117 -4.66 7.04 49.44
CA ASP A 117 -3.85 8.19 49.87
C ASP A 117 -4.36 8.80 51.17
N MET A 118 -5.68 8.99 51.32
CA MET A 118 -6.26 9.51 52.57
C MET A 118 -6.02 8.55 53.74
N SER A 119 -6.15 7.23 53.54
CA SER A 119 -5.86 6.25 54.61
C SER A 119 -4.38 6.23 55.03
N ILE A 120 -3.46 6.41 54.08
CA ILE A 120 -2.03 6.53 54.37
C ILE A 120 -1.76 7.80 55.18
N VAL A 121 -2.34 8.94 54.79
CA VAL A 121 -2.17 10.21 55.49
C VAL A 121 -2.76 10.16 56.90
N GLU A 122 -3.95 9.58 57.06
CA GLU A 122 -4.58 9.39 58.36
C GLU A 122 -3.71 8.55 59.29
N HIS A 123 -3.13 7.46 58.76
CA HIS A 123 -2.26 6.57 59.53
C HIS A 123 -0.96 7.25 59.96
N LEU A 124 -0.31 8.00 59.06
CA LEU A 124 0.96 8.68 59.34
C LEU A 124 0.77 9.93 60.23
N SER A 125 -0.32 10.66 60.07
CA SER A 125 -0.60 11.89 60.82
C SER A 125 -1.30 11.64 62.16
N GLY A 126 -1.91 10.46 62.36
CA GLY A 126 -2.69 10.13 63.56
C GLY A 126 -4.01 10.91 63.71
N SER A 127 -4.45 11.62 62.67
CA SER A 127 -5.66 12.44 62.65
C SER A 127 -6.32 12.40 61.28
N GLU A 128 -7.66 12.46 61.23
CA GLU A 128 -8.40 12.47 59.98
C GLU A 128 -7.99 13.66 59.07
N PRO A 129 -7.57 13.40 57.82
CA PRO A 129 -7.16 14.44 56.89
C PRO A 129 -8.36 15.29 56.44
N ARG A 130 -8.35 16.59 56.76
CA ARG A 130 -9.37 17.55 56.32
C ARG A 130 -9.04 18.15 54.94
N VAL A 131 -8.87 17.31 53.94
CA VAL A 131 -8.56 17.74 52.57
C VAL A 131 -9.76 17.51 51.65
N ASN A 132 -10.32 18.58 51.10
CA ASN A 132 -11.37 18.49 50.09
C ASN A 132 -10.73 18.52 48.70
N VAL A 133 -10.73 17.40 47.99
CA VAL A 133 -10.18 17.28 46.64
C VAL A 133 -11.33 17.38 45.63
N SER A 134 -11.30 18.41 44.79
CA SER A 134 -12.25 18.57 43.69
C SER A 134 -11.54 18.48 42.34
N MET A 135 -12.24 17.94 41.34
CA MET A 135 -11.72 17.84 39.98
C MET A 135 -12.21 19.04 39.16
N GLY A 136 -11.27 19.77 38.58
CA GLY A 136 -11.53 20.83 37.61
C GLY A 136 -10.76 20.59 36.32
N ARG A 137 -11.40 20.85 35.17
CA ARG A 137 -10.73 20.78 33.87
C ARG A 137 -10.15 22.14 33.51
N MET A 138 -8.97 22.13 32.88
CA MET A 138 -8.44 23.35 32.27
C MET A 138 -9.33 23.78 31.08
N PRO A 139 -9.61 25.07 30.93
CA PRO A 139 -10.38 25.57 29.79
C PRO A 139 -9.61 25.28 28.49
N TYR A 140 -10.33 24.80 27.47
CA TYR A 140 -9.75 24.54 26.15
C TYR A 140 -9.85 25.81 25.29
N PRO A 141 -8.84 26.14 24.47
CA PRO A 141 -8.90 27.29 23.56
C PRO A 141 -10.07 27.20 22.58
N PRO A 142 -10.50 28.32 21.96
CA PRO A 142 -11.57 28.28 20.96
C PRO A 142 -11.19 27.34 19.80
N TYR A 143 -12.14 26.48 19.42
CA TYR A 143 -11.97 25.47 18.37
C TYR A 143 -13.23 25.39 17.52
N ILE A 144 -13.08 24.88 16.30
CA ILE A 144 -14.19 24.64 15.38
C ILE A 144 -14.64 23.20 15.55
N ASP A 145 -15.92 23.02 15.86
CA ASP A 145 -16.54 21.70 15.94
C ASP A 145 -17.31 21.39 14.67
N ASP A 146 -16.67 20.67 13.75
CA ASP A 146 -17.34 20.14 12.57
C ASP A 146 -17.22 18.62 12.51
N LYS A 147 -18.29 17.94 12.94
CA LYS A 147 -18.40 16.48 12.88
C LYS A 147 -18.50 15.96 11.45
N TYR A 148 -19.03 16.76 10.53
CA TYR A 148 -19.14 16.38 9.12
C TYR A 148 -17.76 16.38 8.46
N LEU A 149 -16.92 17.37 8.77
CA LEU A 149 -15.54 17.41 8.30
C LEU A 149 -14.74 16.18 8.74
N VAL A 150 -14.84 15.82 10.02
CA VAL A 150 -14.15 14.63 10.57
C VAL A 150 -14.67 13.34 9.91
N ALA A 151 -15.97 13.22 9.71
CA ALA A 151 -16.54 12.10 8.97
C ALA A 151 -16.02 12.06 7.53
N LEU A 152 -16.05 13.19 6.81
CA LEU A 152 -15.58 13.32 5.44
C LEU A 152 -14.11 12.92 5.29
N GLN A 153 -13.26 13.35 6.24
CA GLN A 153 -11.84 12.95 6.28
C GLN A 153 -11.67 11.44 6.52
N ALA A 154 -12.53 10.82 7.33
CA ALA A 154 -12.51 9.36 7.50
C ALA A 154 -12.93 8.60 6.22
N TRP A 155 -13.77 9.19 5.36
CA TRP A 155 -14.18 8.62 4.07
C TRP A 155 -13.23 8.99 2.91
N LEU A 156 -12.27 9.89 3.16
CA LEU A 156 -11.32 10.37 2.15
C LEU A 156 -10.57 9.24 1.41
N PRO A 157 -10.06 8.17 2.07
CA PRO A 157 -9.40 7.08 1.36
C PRO A 157 -10.31 6.40 0.32
N LEU A 158 -11.58 6.18 0.67
CA LEU A 158 -12.56 5.55 -0.22
C LEU A 158 -12.87 6.47 -1.41
N MET A 159 -13.05 7.77 -1.15
CA MET A 159 -13.32 8.75 -2.21
C MET A 159 -12.18 8.82 -3.21
N VAL A 160 -10.93 8.85 -2.74
CA VAL A 160 -9.76 8.86 -3.62
C VAL A 160 -9.67 7.56 -4.42
N LEU A 161 -9.90 6.41 -3.79
CA LEU A 161 -9.90 5.12 -4.49
C LEU A 161 -10.94 5.04 -5.60
N LEU A 162 -12.17 5.50 -5.34
CA LEU A 162 -13.24 5.54 -6.35
C LEU A 162 -12.93 6.52 -7.47
N SER A 163 -12.27 7.64 -7.18
CA SER A 163 -11.89 8.64 -8.18
C SER A 163 -10.94 8.07 -9.24
N TYR A 164 -10.01 7.19 -8.84
CA TYR A 164 -9.03 6.60 -9.75
C TYR A 164 -9.47 5.28 -10.39
N LEU A 165 -10.58 4.68 -9.96
CA LEU A 165 -11.08 3.40 -10.50
C LEU A 165 -11.32 3.46 -12.01
N TYR A 166 -12.07 4.47 -12.47
CA TYR A 166 -12.41 4.58 -13.89
C TYR A 166 -11.18 4.84 -14.78
N PRO A 167 -10.29 5.80 -14.45
CA PRO A 167 -9.03 5.95 -15.16
C PRO A 167 -8.16 4.67 -15.19
N ALA A 168 -8.01 3.98 -14.06
CA ALA A 168 -7.20 2.76 -13.96
C ALA A 168 -7.72 1.65 -14.88
N VAL A 169 -9.03 1.40 -14.85
CA VAL A 169 -9.68 0.40 -15.72
C VAL A 169 -9.49 0.74 -17.21
N ASN A 170 -9.59 2.02 -17.58
CA ASN A 170 -9.38 2.44 -18.96
C ASN A 170 -7.93 2.32 -19.43
N ILE A 171 -6.95 2.59 -18.58
CA ILE A 171 -5.53 2.39 -18.91
C ILE A 171 -5.30 0.92 -19.27
N VAL A 172 -5.75 -0.01 -18.41
CA VAL A 172 -5.61 -1.45 -18.68
C VAL A 172 -6.36 -1.85 -19.94
N LYS A 173 -7.60 -1.39 -20.11
CA LYS A 173 -8.41 -1.69 -21.29
C LYS A 173 -7.71 -1.27 -22.57
N ASN A 174 -7.16 -0.06 -22.63
CA ASN A 174 -6.51 0.47 -23.83
C ASN A 174 -5.21 -0.26 -24.16
N VAL A 175 -4.38 -0.58 -23.16
CA VAL A 175 -3.14 -1.35 -23.35
C VAL A 175 -3.45 -2.77 -23.83
N VAL A 176 -4.43 -3.44 -23.22
CA VAL A 176 -4.84 -4.80 -23.64
C VAL A 176 -5.54 -4.78 -24.99
N TYR A 177 -6.30 -3.72 -25.31
CA TYR A 177 -6.94 -3.56 -26.62
C TYR A 177 -5.91 -3.39 -27.75
N GLU A 178 -4.84 -2.64 -27.50
CA GLU A 178 -3.72 -2.51 -28.44
C GLU A 178 -3.02 -3.87 -28.65
N LYS A 179 -2.83 -4.63 -27.58
CA LYS A 179 -2.30 -5.99 -27.60
C LYS A 179 -3.22 -6.95 -28.38
N GLU A 180 -4.53 -6.88 -28.16
CA GLU A 180 -5.55 -7.68 -28.83
C GLU A 180 -5.57 -7.41 -30.34
N LYS A 181 -5.43 -6.15 -30.75
CA LYS A 181 -5.29 -5.74 -32.16
C LYS A 181 -3.90 -5.97 -32.76
N LYS A 182 -2.93 -6.45 -31.98
CA LYS A 182 -1.56 -6.73 -32.40
C LYS A 182 -0.81 -5.50 -32.92
N LEU A 183 -1.24 -4.30 -32.55
CA LEU A 183 -0.59 -3.06 -32.98
C LEU A 183 0.84 -2.97 -32.42
N LYS A 184 1.05 -3.46 -31.19
CA LYS A 184 2.36 -3.53 -30.56
C LYS A 184 3.37 -4.37 -31.36
N GLU A 185 2.97 -5.54 -31.85
CA GLU A 185 3.85 -6.39 -32.65
C GLU A 185 4.12 -5.79 -34.03
N SER A 186 3.14 -5.08 -34.62
CA SER A 186 3.36 -4.29 -35.83
C SER A 186 4.43 -3.21 -35.64
N MET A 187 4.39 -2.47 -34.52
CA MET A 187 5.41 -1.47 -34.20
C MET A 187 6.80 -2.09 -33.97
N LYS A 188 6.87 -3.28 -33.36
CA LYS A 188 8.16 -4.00 -33.22
C LYS A 188 8.72 -4.42 -34.58
N MET A 189 7.86 -4.84 -35.52
CA MET A 189 8.29 -5.15 -36.89
C MET A 189 8.81 -3.91 -37.64
N MET A 190 8.33 -2.71 -37.29
CA MET A 190 8.85 -1.44 -37.81
C MET A 190 10.19 -1.00 -37.16
N GLY A 191 10.74 -1.79 -36.22
CA GLY A 191 12.01 -1.52 -35.56
C GLY A 191 11.91 -0.73 -34.24
N LEU A 192 10.70 -0.54 -33.70
CA LEU A 192 10.53 0.20 -32.45
C LEU A 192 10.95 -0.66 -31.23
N PRO A 193 11.83 -0.17 -30.34
CA PRO A 193 12.23 -0.92 -29.16
C PRO A 193 11.11 -0.99 -28.12
N ASN A 194 11.01 -2.10 -27.39
CA ASN A 194 9.90 -2.37 -26.46
C ASN A 194 9.82 -1.39 -25.28
N TYR A 195 10.96 -0.92 -24.76
CA TYR A 195 10.98 0.03 -23.65
C TYR A 195 10.32 1.37 -24.02
N LEU A 196 10.43 1.78 -25.29
CA LEU A 196 9.85 3.03 -25.79
C LEU A 196 8.32 2.95 -25.82
N HIS A 197 7.75 1.77 -26.12
CA HIS A 197 6.32 1.52 -26.05
C HIS A 197 5.77 1.73 -24.64
N TRP A 198 6.41 1.14 -23.63
CA TRP A 198 6.01 1.31 -22.23
C TRP A 198 6.24 2.72 -21.71
N ALA A 199 7.35 3.37 -22.10
CA ALA A 199 7.60 4.76 -21.74
C ALA A 199 6.52 5.70 -22.32
N ALA A 200 6.10 5.48 -23.57
CA ALA A 200 5.03 6.26 -24.19
C ALA A 200 3.69 6.07 -23.44
N TRP A 201 3.33 4.84 -23.09
CA TRP A 201 2.15 4.57 -22.26
C TRP A 201 2.26 5.19 -20.87
N PHE A 202 3.43 5.14 -20.24
CA PHE A 202 3.67 5.74 -18.93
C PHE A 202 3.46 7.26 -18.99
N VAL A 203 4.13 7.95 -19.91
CA VAL A 203 4.02 9.41 -20.07
C VAL A 203 2.58 9.81 -20.38
N LYS A 204 1.90 9.11 -21.29
CA LYS A 204 0.49 9.37 -21.62
C LYS A 204 -0.41 9.21 -20.39
N SER A 205 -0.24 8.13 -19.62
CA SER A 205 -1.04 7.87 -18.42
C SER A 205 -0.76 8.89 -17.32
N VAL A 206 0.51 9.25 -17.08
CA VAL A 206 0.89 10.28 -16.10
C VAL A 206 0.27 11.63 -16.48
N MET A 207 0.36 12.06 -17.73
CA MET A 207 -0.22 13.33 -18.18
C MET A 207 -1.74 13.38 -17.97
N PHE A 208 -2.45 12.29 -18.28
CA PHE A 208 -3.89 12.21 -18.06
C PHE A 208 -4.26 12.22 -16.57
N LEU A 209 -3.56 11.44 -15.75
CA LEU A 209 -3.81 11.34 -14.31
C LEU A 209 -3.33 12.57 -13.53
N LEU A 210 -2.37 13.32 -14.04
CA LEU A 210 -1.92 14.57 -13.44
C LEU A 210 -3.05 15.61 -13.42
N ILE A 211 -3.84 15.71 -14.49
CA ILE A 211 -5.03 16.58 -14.53
C ILE A 211 -6.03 16.17 -13.46
N THR A 212 -6.32 14.87 -13.33
CA THR A 212 -7.25 14.37 -12.30
C THR A 212 -6.72 14.63 -10.88
N THR A 213 -5.41 14.50 -10.69
CA THR A 213 -4.77 14.69 -9.38
C THR A 213 -4.77 16.16 -8.98
N LEU A 214 -4.48 17.06 -9.92
CA LEU A 214 -4.63 18.50 -9.70
C LEU A 214 -6.06 18.85 -9.29
N LEU A 215 -7.06 18.32 -10.01
CA LEU A 215 -8.47 18.56 -9.67
C LEU A 215 -8.83 18.04 -8.27
N ILE A 216 -8.36 16.85 -7.88
CA ILE A 216 -8.60 16.31 -6.53
C ILE A 216 -7.93 17.20 -5.47
N THR A 217 -6.69 17.64 -5.72
CA THR A 217 -5.97 18.49 -4.75
C THR A 217 -6.61 19.85 -4.55
N THR A 218 -7.09 20.47 -5.64
CA THR A 218 -7.81 21.75 -5.53
C THR A 218 -9.14 21.53 -4.80
N LEU A 219 -9.90 20.48 -5.10
CA LEU A 219 -11.13 20.16 -4.38
C LEU A 219 -10.92 19.92 -2.88
N LEU A 220 -9.82 19.28 -2.49
CA LEU A 220 -9.53 18.98 -1.08
C LEU A 220 -9.00 20.20 -0.29
N CYS A 221 -8.22 21.07 -0.93
CA CYS A 221 -7.48 22.12 -0.24
C CYS A 221 -8.06 23.54 -0.44
N THR A 222 -9.01 23.75 -1.36
CA THR A 222 -9.60 25.07 -1.61
C THR A 222 -10.89 25.30 -0.82
N HIS A 223 -11.10 26.56 -0.43
CA HIS A 223 -12.29 27.03 0.27
C HIS A 223 -13.37 27.38 -0.76
N TRP A 224 -14.40 26.54 -0.91
CA TRP A 224 -15.40 26.67 -1.99
C TRP A 224 -16.57 27.61 -1.65
N GLN A 225 -16.93 27.76 -0.36
CA GLN A 225 -18.12 28.49 0.09
C GLN A 225 -17.79 29.77 0.88
N GLY A 226 -16.76 30.52 0.47
CA GLY A 226 -16.43 31.84 1.02
C GLY A 226 -15.34 31.85 2.11
N PRO A 227 -15.03 33.03 2.67
CA PRO A 227 -13.91 33.22 3.61
C PRO A 227 -14.06 32.48 4.94
N ASP A 228 -15.30 32.14 5.34
CA ASP A 228 -15.61 31.40 6.57
C ASP A 228 -15.81 29.88 6.35
N SER A 229 -15.78 29.41 5.09
CA SER A 229 -15.97 27.99 4.77
C SER A 229 -14.69 27.22 5.04
N LEU A 230 -14.75 26.07 5.70
CA LEU A 230 -13.58 25.23 5.90
C LEU A 230 -13.31 24.37 4.67
N ALA A 231 -12.06 24.36 4.21
CA ALA A 231 -11.57 23.34 3.29
C ALA A 231 -11.54 21.96 3.98
N VAL A 232 -11.60 20.88 3.20
CA VAL A 232 -11.53 19.50 3.73
C VAL A 232 -10.22 19.27 4.47
N LEU A 233 -9.14 19.79 3.91
CA LEU A 233 -7.82 19.91 4.52
C LEU A 233 -7.50 21.41 4.66
N ASN A 234 -7.72 21.98 5.84
CA ASN A 234 -7.63 23.40 6.07
C ASN A 234 -6.21 23.85 6.44
N LYS A 235 -5.45 23.00 7.14
CA LYS A 235 -4.12 23.29 7.65
C LYS A 235 -2.99 22.66 6.83
N SER A 236 -3.31 21.61 6.08
CA SER A 236 -2.31 20.88 5.29
C SER A 236 -1.85 21.67 4.06
N GLU A 237 -0.55 21.60 3.75
CA GLU A 237 0.02 22.29 2.58
C GLU A 237 -0.40 21.62 1.26
N PRO A 238 -1.02 22.35 0.30
CA PRO A 238 -1.54 21.76 -0.94
C PRO A 238 -0.47 21.08 -1.80
N SER A 239 0.76 21.61 -1.80
CA SER A 239 1.88 21.06 -2.58
C SER A 239 2.29 19.66 -2.11
N LEU A 240 2.23 19.42 -0.81
CA LEU A 240 2.55 18.12 -0.23
C LEU A 240 1.45 17.09 -0.47
N VAL A 241 0.18 17.49 -0.34
CA VAL A 241 -0.97 16.64 -0.69
C VAL A 241 -0.92 16.24 -2.16
N PHE A 242 -0.57 17.19 -3.05
CA PHE A 242 -0.35 16.91 -4.47
C PHE A 242 0.79 15.92 -4.69
N PHE A 243 1.94 16.11 -4.05
CA PHE A 243 3.06 15.20 -4.18
C PHE A 243 2.74 13.78 -3.68
N PHE A 244 2.03 13.67 -2.55
CA PHE A 244 1.55 12.40 -2.02
C PHE A 244 0.63 11.65 -3.00
N LEU A 245 -0.36 12.36 -3.56
CA LEU A 245 -1.25 11.76 -4.58
C LEU A 245 -0.53 11.44 -5.89
N MET A 246 0.50 12.21 -6.26
CA MET A 246 1.32 11.96 -7.44
C MET A 246 2.13 10.66 -7.29
N VAL A 247 2.72 10.41 -6.11
CA VAL A 247 3.38 9.14 -5.82
C VAL A 247 2.39 7.99 -5.97
N TYR A 248 1.18 8.14 -5.42
CA TYR A 248 0.11 7.14 -5.56
C TYR A 248 -0.25 6.88 -7.03
N VAL A 249 -0.34 7.92 -7.88
CA VAL A 249 -0.58 7.77 -9.33
C VAL A 249 0.51 6.93 -10.02
N ILE A 250 1.78 7.14 -9.67
CA ILE A 250 2.89 6.36 -10.25
C ILE A 250 2.71 4.87 -9.94
N VAL A 251 2.34 4.53 -8.69
CA VAL A 251 2.09 3.15 -8.28
C VAL A 251 0.89 2.55 -9.02
N ILE A 252 -0.21 3.31 -9.14
CA ILE A 252 -1.40 2.86 -9.88
C ILE A 252 -1.05 2.52 -11.33
N ILE A 253 -0.28 3.37 -12.01
CA ILE A 253 0.11 3.13 -13.40
C ILE A 253 0.96 1.86 -13.50
N ALA A 254 1.95 1.69 -12.62
CA ALA A 254 2.80 0.50 -12.60
C ALA A 254 1.97 -0.78 -12.36
N PHE A 255 1.01 -0.71 -11.44
CA PHE A 255 0.09 -1.81 -11.14
C PHE A 255 -0.84 -2.14 -12.32
N CYS A 256 -1.38 -1.12 -13.00
CA CYS A 256 -2.19 -1.30 -14.21
C CYS A 256 -1.38 -1.95 -15.33
N PHE A 257 -0.11 -1.56 -15.53
CA PHE A 257 0.76 -2.19 -16.51
C PHE A 257 1.03 -3.64 -16.18
N PHE A 258 1.35 -3.95 -14.92
CA PHE A 258 1.49 -5.32 -14.46
C PHE A 258 0.26 -6.17 -14.79
N LEU A 259 -0.94 -5.71 -14.40
CA LEU A 259 -2.18 -6.44 -14.69
C LEU A 259 -2.45 -6.57 -16.19
N SER A 260 -2.13 -5.56 -16.99
CA SER A 260 -2.33 -5.61 -18.45
C SER A 260 -1.51 -6.72 -19.13
N THR A 261 -0.35 -7.09 -18.58
CA THR A 261 0.49 -8.17 -19.15
C THR A 261 -0.16 -9.56 -18.99
N LEU A 262 -0.96 -9.76 -17.95
CA LEU A 262 -1.59 -11.05 -17.61
C LEU A 262 -2.76 -11.42 -18.53
N PHE A 263 -3.38 -10.43 -19.17
CA PHE A 263 -4.56 -10.62 -20.01
C PHE A 263 -4.26 -10.47 -21.50
N SER A 264 -5.05 -11.15 -22.34
CA SER A 264 -4.99 -11.06 -23.80
C SER A 264 -6.21 -10.41 -24.44
N LYS A 265 -7.36 -10.37 -23.74
CA LYS A 265 -8.63 -9.80 -24.22
C LYS A 265 -9.03 -8.60 -23.37
N ALA A 266 -9.37 -7.47 -24.00
CA ALA A 266 -9.58 -6.20 -23.32
C ALA A 266 -10.79 -6.21 -22.37
N ASN A 267 -11.92 -6.80 -22.78
CA ASN A 267 -13.13 -6.84 -21.95
C ASN A 267 -12.94 -7.70 -20.70
N ASN A 268 -12.27 -8.85 -20.82
CA ASN A 268 -11.99 -9.73 -19.67
C ASN A 268 -11.04 -9.03 -18.68
N ALA A 269 -10.02 -8.33 -19.18
CA ALA A 269 -9.11 -7.54 -18.35
C ALA A 269 -9.86 -6.44 -17.59
N THR A 270 -10.71 -5.68 -18.29
CA THR A 270 -11.51 -4.58 -17.71
C THR A 270 -12.33 -5.07 -16.52
N THR A 271 -13.09 -6.16 -16.68
CA THR A 271 -13.92 -6.73 -15.60
C THR A 271 -13.06 -7.25 -14.44
N ALA A 272 -11.97 -7.97 -14.74
CA ALA A 272 -11.10 -8.51 -13.71
C ALA A 272 -10.40 -7.41 -12.90
N VAL A 273 -9.89 -6.36 -13.56
CA VAL A 273 -9.24 -5.23 -12.90
C VAL A 273 -10.24 -4.42 -12.07
N GLY A 274 -11.44 -4.16 -12.58
CA GLY A 274 -12.49 -3.47 -11.81
C GLY A 274 -12.87 -4.22 -10.53
N LEU A 275 -13.04 -5.55 -10.61
CA LEU A 275 -13.30 -6.37 -9.44
C LEU A 275 -12.12 -6.39 -8.47
N LEU A 276 -10.90 -6.64 -8.97
CA LEU A 276 -9.70 -6.70 -8.15
C LEU A 276 -9.44 -5.35 -7.44
N TRP A 277 -9.73 -4.23 -8.10
CA TRP A 277 -9.65 -2.90 -7.50
C TRP A 277 -10.59 -2.72 -6.30
N ILE A 278 -11.83 -3.18 -6.37
CA ILE A 278 -12.76 -3.12 -5.23
C ILE A 278 -12.29 -4.05 -4.09
N PHE A 279 -11.90 -5.28 -4.43
CA PHE A 279 -11.36 -6.23 -3.45
C PHE A 279 -10.10 -5.72 -2.75
N SER A 280 -9.28 -4.94 -3.47
CA SER A 280 -8.06 -4.35 -2.92
C SER A 280 -8.29 -3.28 -1.86
N TYR A 281 -9.51 -2.76 -1.70
CA TYR A 281 -9.81 -1.85 -0.62
C TYR A 281 -10.17 -2.55 0.70
N LEU A 282 -10.67 -3.79 0.64
CA LEU A 282 -11.18 -4.51 1.82
C LEU A 282 -10.17 -4.60 2.98
N PRO A 283 -8.86 -4.89 2.75
CA PRO A 283 -7.90 -4.97 3.84
C PRO A 283 -7.82 -3.67 4.66
N ASN A 284 -7.93 -2.50 4.01
CA ASN A 284 -7.88 -1.21 4.71
C ASN A 284 -9.02 -1.05 5.73
N GLU A 285 -10.23 -1.48 5.38
CA GLU A 285 -11.40 -1.40 6.27
C GLU A 285 -11.26 -2.31 7.50
N PHE A 286 -10.65 -3.48 7.35
CA PHE A 286 -10.38 -4.38 8.49
C PHE A 286 -9.23 -3.88 9.38
N LEU A 287 -8.24 -3.22 8.80
CA LEU A 287 -7.04 -2.76 9.51
C LEU A 287 -7.27 -1.46 10.29
N ARG A 288 -8.11 -0.56 9.78
CA ARG A 288 -8.41 0.74 10.39
C ARG A 288 -8.75 0.67 11.90
N PRO A 289 -9.69 -0.17 12.38
CA PRO A 289 -9.99 -0.25 13.81
C PRO A 289 -8.88 -0.90 14.64
N ARG A 290 -7.96 -1.63 14.01
CA ARG A 290 -6.84 -2.34 14.66
C ARG A 290 -5.52 -1.60 14.54
N TYR A 291 -5.51 -0.41 13.95
CA TYR A 291 -4.30 0.36 13.66
C TYR A 291 -3.40 0.57 14.89
N GLY A 292 -4.00 0.80 16.07
CA GLY A 292 -3.27 1.01 17.33
C GLY A 292 -2.51 -0.23 17.84
N SER A 293 -2.97 -1.43 17.52
CA SER A 293 -2.34 -2.68 17.98
C SER A 293 -1.25 -3.19 17.03
N LEU A 294 -1.06 -2.54 15.88
CA LEU A 294 -0.08 -2.95 14.89
C LEU A 294 1.30 -2.39 15.22
N THR A 295 2.31 -3.26 15.22
CA THR A 295 3.70 -2.85 15.30
C THR A 295 4.13 -2.11 14.02
N LEU A 296 5.21 -1.33 14.11
CA LEU A 296 5.78 -0.61 12.97
C LEU A 296 6.07 -1.55 11.78
N GLY A 297 6.69 -2.69 12.04
CA GLY A 297 7.00 -3.69 11.00
C GLY A 297 5.75 -4.20 10.29
N ASN A 298 4.68 -4.48 11.04
CA ASN A 298 3.41 -4.91 10.46
C ASN A 298 2.78 -3.82 9.59
N LYS A 299 2.82 -2.56 10.04
CA LYS A 299 2.33 -1.41 9.25
C LYS A 299 3.11 -1.26 7.94
N LEU A 300 4.44 -1.42 7.98
CA LEU A 300 5.30 -1.35 6.80
C LEU A 300 5.01 -2.48 5.80
N VAL A 301 4.90 -3.72 6.25
CA VAL A 301 4.58 -4.86 5.38
C VAL A 301 3.17 -4.72 4.78
N LEU A 302 2.19 -4.28 5.57
CA LEU A 302 0.84 -4.03 5.08
C LEU A 302 0.78 -2.84 4.09
N SER A 303 1.73 -1.90 4.20
CA SER A 303 1.89 -0.80 3.25
C SER A 303 2.55 -1.20 1.93
N LEU A 304 3.03 -2.44 1.76
CA LEU A 304 3.41 -3.00 0.44
C LEU A 304 2.20 -3.28 -0.46
N TYR A 305 1.00 -3.07 0.07
CA TYR A 305 -0.21 -3.08 -0.72
C TYR A 305 -0.68 -1.65 -0.93
N PHE A 306 -0.47 -1.13 -2.14
CA PHE A 306 -0.65 0.29 -2.46
C PHE A 306 -1.99 0.91 -2.01
N ASN A 307 -3.10 0.16 -2.05
CA ASN A 307 -4.40 0.65 -1.59
C ASN A 307 -4.51 0.73 -0.05
N THR A 308 -3.85 -0.17 0.68
CA THR A 308 -3.73 -0.07 2.14
C THR A 308 -2.75 1.03 2.53
N ALA A 309 -1.65 1.19 1.80
CA ALA A 309 -0.71 2.30 1.97
C ALA A 309 -1.41 3.65 1.82
N MET A 310 -2.27 3.78 0.81
CA MET A 310 -3.07 4.98 0.58
C MET A 310 -4.08 5.21 1.71
N GLY A 311 -4.71 4.15 2.19
CA GLY A 311 -5.57 4.16 3.38
C GLY A 311 -4.87 4.73 4.61
N PHE A 312 -3.69 4.21 4.94
CA PHE A 312 -2.89 4.69 6.05
C PHE A 312 -2.38 6.12 5.85
N GLY A 313 -2.00 6.49 4.62
CA GLY A 313 -1.53 7.85 4.34
C GLY A 313 -2.63 8.88 4.56
N CYS A 314 -3.83 8.63 4.02
CA CYS A 314 -5.01 9.46 4.27
C CYS A 314 -5.41 9.50 5.76
N GLN A 315 -5.24 8.40 6.49
CA GLN A 315 -5.47 8.36 7.92
C GLN A 315 -4.48 9.24 8.69
N LEU A 316 -3.18 9.22 8.34
CA LEU A 316 -2.17 10.12 8.93
C LEU A 316 -2.46 11.59 8.59
N VAL A 317 -2.88 11.87 7.35
CA VAL A 317 -3.32 13.22 6.93
C VAL A 317 -4.45 13.72 7.84
N SER A 318 -5.46 12.88 8.07
CA SER A 318 -6.57 13.22 8.96
C SER A 318 -6.11 13.42 10.41
N MET A 319 -5.16 12.62 10.90
CA MET A 319 -4.61 12.80 12.25
C MET A 319 -3.84 14.11 12.42
N PHE A 320 -2.97 14.47 11.48
CA PHE A 320 -2.25 15.76 11.52
C PHE A 320 -3.20 16.96 11.42
N GLU A 321 -4.25 16.84 10.62
CA GLU A 321 -5.31 17.85 10.51
C GLU A 321 -6.11 17.95 11.82
N GLY A 322 -6.43 16.82 12.45
CA GLY A 322 -7.12 16.76 13.75
C GLY A 322 -6.33 17.35 14.92
N THR A 323 -5.00 17.33 14.83
CA THR A 323 -4.09 17.96 15.80
C THR A 323 -3.97 19.48 15.59
N GLY A 324 -4.46 20.00 14.44
CA GLY A 324 -4.46 21.42 14.10
C GLY A 324 -3.18 21.94 13.45
N SER A 325 -2.13 21.10 13.33
CA SER A 325 -0.90 21.43 12.59
C SER A 325 -1.08 21.29 11.08
N GLY A 326 -1.89 20.31 10.64
CA GLY A 326 -1.90 19.86 9.25
C GLY A 326 -0.57 19.21 8.84
N ILE A 327 -0.52 18.63 7.66
CA ILE A 327 0.76 18.10 7.14
C ILE A 327 1.49 19.22 6.40
N GLN A 328 2.75 19.45 6.80
CA GLN A 328 3.68 20.34 6.13
C GLN A 328 4.95 19.58 5.74
N TRP A 329 5.73 20.11 4.79
CA TRP A 329 6.94 19.43 4.28
C TRP A 329 7.93 19.03 5.37
N HIS A 330 8.10 19.88 6.40
CA HIS A 330 9.04 19.61 7.48
C HIS A 330 8.55 18.52 8.46
N LEU A 331 7.26 18.19 8.47
CA LEU A 331 6.66 17.14 9.31
C LEU A 331 6.57 15.78 8.61
N VAL A 332 6.97 15.65 7.34
CA VAL A 332 6.81 14.39 6.57
C VAL A 332 7.49 13.19 7.22
N SER A 333 8.64 13.43 7.86
CA SER A 333 9.43 12.40 8.56
C SER A 333 9.19 12.39 10.08
N THR A 334 8.23 13.16 10.56
CA THR A 334 7.86 13.23 11.98
C THR A 334 6.61 12.40 12.22
N SER A 335 6.53 11.71 13.35
CA SER A 335 5.32 10.99 13.73
C SER A 335 4.26 11.93 14.31
N VAL A 336 2.98 11.53 14.19
CA VAL A 336 1.86 12.25 14.82
C VAL A 336 1.88 12.08 16.34
N SER A 337 2.12 10.85 16.80
CA SER A 337 2.16 10.49 18.21
C SER A 337 3.59 10.07 18.57
N PRO A 338 4.12 10.46 19.75
CA PRO A 338 5.41 9.96 20.22
C PRO A 338 5.44 8.42 20.36
N ASP A 339 4.28 7.82 20.58
CA ASP A 339 4.14 6.38 20.81
C ASP A 339 4.03 5.56 19.50
N ASP A 340 3.85 6.20 18.34
CA ASP A 340 3.77 5.53 17.03
C ASP A 340 4.80 6.11 16.05
N PRO A 341 5.93 5.45 15.79
CA PRO A 341 7.00 5.97 14.93
C PRO A 341 6.65 5.94 13.42
N PHE A 342 5.44 5.54 13.04
CA PHE A 342 5.03 5.47 11.64
C PHE A 342 4.78 6.89 11.07
N THR A 343 5.40 7.19 9.93
CA THR A 343 5.42 8.53 9.32
C THR A 343 4.91 8.49 7.88
N LEU A 344 4.50 9.65 7.35
CA LEU A 344 4.08 9.77 5.96
C LEU A 344 5.24 9.43 5.00
N GLY A 345 6.46 9.82 5.34
CA GLY A 345 7.66 9.50 4.56
C GLY A 345 7.85 8.00 4.37
N HIS A 346 7.65 7.18 5.41
CA HIS A 346 7.71 5.73 5.29
C HIS A 346 6.69 5.18 4.28
N ILE A 347 5.47 5.70 4.28
CA ILE A 347 4.42 5.29 3.34
C ILE A 347 4.82 5.61 1.90
N MET A 348 5.32 6.82 1.65
CA MET A 348 5.71 7.25 0.31
C MET A 348 6.88 6.42 -0.24
N VAL A 349 7.85 6.07 0.60
CA VAL A 349 8.96 5.19 0.21
C VAL A 349 8.46 3.78 -0.10
N MET A 350 7.56 3.23 0.72
CA MET A 350 6.98 1.90 0.47
C MET A 350 6.15 1.87 -0.82
N MET A 351 5.35 2.92 -1.08
CA MET A 351 4.64 3.07 -2.36
C MET A 351 5.59 3.10 -3.55
N MET A 352 6.69 3.87 -3.48
CA MET A 352 7.68 3.89 -4.57
C MET A 352 8.37 2.55 -4.76
N PHE A 353 8.61 1.81 -3.67
CA PHE A 353 9.11 0.44 -3.75
C PHE A 353 8.11 -0.49 -4.46
N ASP A 354 6.80 -0.38 -4.17
CA ASP A 354 5.75 -1.14 -4.86
C ASP A 354 5.72 -0.84 -6.37
N ALA A 355 5.85 0.43 -6.76
CA ALA A 355 5.93 0.81 -8.18
C ALA A 355 7.10 0.13 -8.88
N LEU A 356 8.26 0.08 -8.23
CA LEU A 356 9.46 -0.58 -8.76
C LEU A 356 9.24 -2.10 -8.89
N VAL A 357 8.63 -2.74 -7.88
CA VAL A 357 8.28 -4.16 -7.92
C VAL A 357 7.32 -4.45 -9.08
N TYR A 358 6.26 -3.66 -9.26
CA TYR A 358 5.33 -3.83 -10.37
C TYR A 358 5.97 -3.57 -11.74
N ALA A 359 6.89 -2.62 -11.84
CA ALA A 359 7.63 -2.38 -13.08
C ALA A 359 8.53 -3.57 -13.44
N ILE A 360 9.25 -4.14 -12.47
CA ILE A 360 10.08 -5.35 -12.67
C ILE A 360 9.20 -6.54 -13.07
N LEU A 361 8.07 -6.74 -12.39
CA LEU A 361 7.11 -7.80 -12.73
C LEU A 361 6.54 -7.63 -14.13
N THR A 362 6.24 -6.40 -14.56
CA THR A 362 5.77 -6.09 -15.91
C THR A 362 6.83 -6.48 -16.95
N TRP A 363 8.08 -6.05 -16.74
CA TRP A 363 9.20 -6.39 -17.62
C TRP A 363 9.44 -7.89 -17.70
N TYR A 364 9.41 -8.59 -16.56
CA TYR A 364 9.65 -10.03 -16.48
C TYR A 364 8.53 -10.85 -17.16
N ILE A 365 7.26 -10.59 -16.81
CA ILE A 365 6.13 -11.35 -17.34
C ILE A 365 5.99 -11.15 -18.84
N GLU A 366 6.22 -9.94 -19.33
CA GLU A 366 6.17 -9.68 -20.76
C GLU A 366 7.25 -10.46 -21.54
N ALA A 367 8.48 -10.51 -21.01
CA ALA A 367 9.56 -11.24 -21.66
C ALA A 367 9.31 -12.76 -21.68
N VAL A 368 8.77 -13.32 -20.59
CA VAL A 368 8.50 -14.76 -20.48
C VAL A 368 7.22 -15.17 -21.21
N ARG A 369 6.19 -14.32 -21.22
CA ARG A 369 4.89 -14.57 -21.84
C ARG A 369 4.44 -13.39 -22.72
N PRO A 370 5.08 -13.18 -23.89
CA PRO A 370 4.75 -12.06 -24.78
C PRO A 370 3.38 -12.20 -25.47
N GLY A 371 2.75 -13.38 -25.46
CA GLY A 371 1.43 -13.64 -26.06
C GLY A 371 1.48 -14.70 -27.17
N GLU A 372 0.48 -14.72 -28.04
CA GLU A 372 0.30 -15.74 -29.09
C GLU A 372 1.34 -15.68 -30.23
N PHE A 373 1.96 -14.52 -30.47
CA PHE A 373 2.83 -14.29 -31.64
C PHE A 373 4.25 -13.83 -31.29
N GLY A 374 4.52 -13.50 -30.02
CA GLY A 374 5.86 -13.16 -29.56
C GLY A 374 6.66 -14.41 -29.23
N VAL A 375 7.98 -14.37 -29.45
CA VAL A 375 8.86 -15.48 -29.06
C VAL A 375 9.14 -15.40 -27.55
N PRO A 376 8.66 -16.36 -26.73
CA PRO A 376 8.88 -16.32 -25.29
C PRO A 376 10.35 -16.56 -24.95
N GLN A 377 10.88 -15.73 -24.05
CA GLN A 377 12.20 -15.95 -23.47
C GLN A 377 12.15 -17.02 -22.37
N PRO A 378 13.23 -17.77 -22.13
CA PRO A 378 13.30 -18.70 -21.01
C PRO A 378 13.14 -17.96 -19.67
N TRP A 379 12.58 -18.61 -18.65
CA TRP A 379 12.35 -17.98 -17.34
C TRP A 379 13.62 -17.44 -16.66
N TYR A 380 14.78 -18.05 -16.94
CA TYR A 380 16.10 -17.63 -16.43
C TYR A 380 16.80 -16.58 -17.32
N PHE A 381 16.10 -15.97 -18.30
CA PHE A 381 16.71 -14.98 -19.20
C PHE A 381 17.46 -13.83 -18.48
N PRO A 382 16.99 -13.28 -17.33
CA PRO A 382 17.68 -12.15 -16.69
C PRO A 382 19.06 -12.51 -16.14
N VAL A 383 19.30 -13.80 -15.86
CA VAL A 383 20.58 -14.31 -15.32
C VAL A 383 21.56 -14.66 -16.46
N THR A 384 21.09 -14.70 -17.70
CA THR A 384 21.91 -15.12 -18.84
C THR A 384 22.72 -13.93 -19.37
N GLN A 385 24.05 -14.04 -19.35
CA GLN A 385 24.96 -12.97 -19.85
C GLN A 385 24.67 -12.57 -21.31
N ALA A 386 24.27 -13.53 -22.14
CA ALA A 386 23.91 -13.30 -23.55
C ALA A 386 22.71 -12.36 -23.75
N TYR A 387 21.86 -12.15 -22.73
CA TYR A 387 20.76 -11.18 -22.81
C TYR A 387 21.27 -9.74 -22.64
N TRP A 388 22.20 -9.52 -21.72
CA TRP A 388 22.71 -8.18 -21.38
C TRP A 388 23.84 -7.71 -22.29
N PHE A 389 24.73 -8.62 -22.67
CA PHE A 389 25.93 -8.31 -23.46
C PHE A 389 25.78 -8.70 -24.94
N GLY A 390 24.61 -9.22 -25.33
CA GLY A 390 24.37 -9.78 -26.66
C GLY A 390 25.00 -11.16 -26.82
N LYS A 391 24.57 -11.90 -27.83
CA LYS A 391 25.31 -13.07 -28.29
C LYS A 391 26.42 -12.57 -29.20
N GLU A 392 27.66 -12.92 -28.89
CA GLU A 392 28.72 -12.94 -29.89
C GLU A 392 28.23 -13.81 -31.04
N CYS A 393 28.12 -13.22 -32.24
CA CYS A 393 27.95 -14.04 -33.43
C CYS A 393 29.18 -14.94 -33.51
N PRO A 394 29.03 -16.26 -33.70
CA PRO A 394 30.19 -17.10 -33.98
C PRO A 394 30.94 -16.50 -35.17
N ASP A 395 32.24 -16.24 -35.02
CA ASP A 395 33.13 -15.70 -36.06
C ASP A 395 33.09 -16.52 -37.36
N GLU A 396 32.65 -17.78 -37.30
CA GLU A 396 32.44 -18.65 -38.46
C GLU A 396 31.40 -18.08 -39.46
N MET A 397 30.49 -17.21 -39.03
CA MET A 397 29.50 -16.58 -39.92
C MET A 397 30.04 -15.34 -40.65
N SER A 398 31.12 -14.72 -40.13
CA SER A 398 31.80 -13.60 -40.79
C SER A 398 32.80 -14.10 -41.85
N ALA A 399 33.41 -15.27 -41.63
CA ALA A 399 34.27 -15.92 -42.63
C ALA A 399 33.49 -16.38 -43.88
N VAL A 400 32.22 -16.80 -43.74
CA VAL A 400 31.37 -17.18 -44.89
C VAL A 400 30.90 -15.96 -45.68
N ALA A 401 30.68 -14.81 -45.03
CA ALA A 401 30.27 -13.57 -45.72
C ALA A 401 31.37 -12.95 -46.62
N LEU A 402 32.65 -13.30 -46.40
CA LEU A 402 33.78 -12.83 -47.21
C LEU A 402 34.24 -13.85 -48.27
N LEU A 403 33.72 -15.09 -48.25
CA LEU A 403 34.12 -16.15 -49.18
C LEU A 403 33.09 -16.44 -50.28
N ASP A 404 31.92 -15.79 -50.26
CA ASP A 404 30.78 -16.17 -51.13
C ASP A 404 30.38 -15.10 -52.16
N ASP A 405 31.37 -14.38 -52.72
CA ASP A 405 31.15 -13.54 -53.91
C ASP A 405 30.93 -14.40 -55.18
N HIS A 406 30.99 -15.73 -55.06
CA HIS A 406 30.75 -16.72 -56.10
C HIS A 406 29.77 -17.81 -55.64
N CYS A 407 28.57 -17.42 -55.21
CA CYS A 407 27.42 -18.32 -55.33
C CYS A 407 27.18 -18.59 -56.82
N GLN A 408 27.77 -19.66 -57.36
CA GLN A 408 27.33 -20.25 -58.61
C GLN A 408 25.89 -20.74 -58.37
N ALA A 409 24.93 -19.87 -58.62
CA ALA A 409 23.53 -20.26 -58.68
C ALA A 409 23.44 -21.39 -59.73
N ASP A 410 22.99 -22.57 -59.31
CA ASP A 410 22.80 -23.70 -60.24
C ASP A 410 21.91 -23.20 -61.39
N PRO A 411 22.42 -23.16 -62.64
CA PRO A 411 21.68 -22.61 -63.77
C PRO A 411 20.44 -23.43 -64.12
N GLU A 412 20.29 -24.62 -63.55
CA GLU A 412 19.08 -25.46 -63.65
C GLU A 412 17.99 -25.09 -62.62
N LEU A 413 18.34 -24.42 -61.51
CA LEU A 413 17.41 -24.07 -60.42
C LEU A 413 17.03 -22.59 -60.39
N TYR A 414 17.87 -21.72 -60.94
CA TYR A 414 17.71 -20.26 -60.88
C TYR A 414 17.63 -19.66 -62.27
N GLU A 415 16.65 -18.79 -62.48
CA GLU A 415 16.59 -17.97 -63.69
C GLU A 415 17.70 -16.90 -63.67
N PRO A 416 18.31 -16.59 -64.83
CA PRO A 416 19.31 -15.53 -64.92
C PRO A 416 18.70 -14.18 -64.56
N ASP A 417 19.49 -13.32 -63.90
CA ASP A 417 19.05 -11.98 -63.51
C ASP A 417 18.56 -11.17 -64.73
N LEU A 418 17.40 -10.51 -64.58
CA LEU A 418 16.81 -9.69 -65.63
C LEU A 418 17.67 -8.43 -65.91
N GLN A 419 18.29 -8.38 -67.08
CA GLN A 419 19.06 -7.22 -67.53
C GLN A 419 18.14 -5.99 -67.73
N GLY A 420 18.55 -4.84 -67.22
CA GLY A 420 17.84 -3.56 -67.39
C GLY A 420 16.73 -3.26 -66.37
N HIS A 421 16.49 -4.14 -65.39
CA HIS A 421 15.53 -3.89 -64.31
C HIS A 421 16.24 -3.43 -63.02
N GLN A 422 15.73 -2.37 -62.39
CA GLN A 422 16.27 -1.89 -61.12
C GLN A 422 15.90 -2.86 -60.00
N ILE A 423 16.89 -3.30 -59.22
CA ILE A 423 16.65 -4.12 -58.02
C ILE A 423 16.10 -3.22 -56.91
N GLY A 424 14.93 -3.56 -56.37
CA GLY A 424 14.32 -2.86 -55.25
C GLY A 424 14.75 -3.42 -53.90
N ILE A 425 14.78 -4.75 -53.75
CA ILE A 425 15.20 -5.44 -52.53
C ILE A 425 16.18 -6.55 -52.92
N LYS A 426 17.33 -6.61 -52.24
CA LYS A 426 18.36 -7.65 -52.43
C LYS A 426 18.55 -8.41 -51.12
N ILE A 427 18.27 -9.70 -51.12
CA ILE A 427 18.50 -10.60 -50.00
C ILE A 427 19.73 -11.44 -50.34
N GLN A 428 20.71 -11.49 -49.44
CA GLN A 428 21.94 -12.26 -49.62
C GLN A 428 22.20 -13.12 -48.38
N GLY A 429 22.43 -14.42 -48.60
CA GLY A 429 22.85 -15.35 -47.55
C GLY A 429 21.87 -15.51 -46.39
N LEU A 430 20.56 -15.32 -46.61
CA LEU A 430 19.58 -15.41 -45.55
C LEU A 430 19.49 -16.85 -45.04
N THR A 431 19.86 -17.05 -43.78
CA THR A 431 19.85 -18.36 -43.12
C THR A 431 19.07 -18.28 -41.82
N LYS A 432 18.07 -19.15 -41.65
CA LYS A 432 17.28 -19.25 -40.42
C LYS A 432 17.32 -20.67 -39.87
N VAL A 433 17.91 -20.81 -38.68
CA VAL A 433 17.98 -22.06 -37.94
C VAL A 433 17.08 -21.96 -36.70
N PHE A 434 16.19 -22.94 -36.50
CA PHE A 434 15.39 -23.06 -35.28
C PHE A 434 16.16 -23.89 -34.24
N PRO A 435 16.71 -23.28 -33.17
CA PRO A 435 17.65 -23.96 -32.27
C PRO A 435 17.01 -25.15 -31.53
N LYS A 436 15.73 -25.03 -31.17
CA LYS A 436 14.99 -26.06 -30.42
C LYS A 436 14.82 -27.37 -31.18
N VAL A 437 14.74 -27.30 -32.51
CA VAL A 437 14.53 -28.46 -33.38
C VAL A 437 15.81 -28.79 -34.18
N LYS A 438 16.87 -27.98 -34.01
CA LYS A 438 18.08 -27.97 -34.86
C LYS A 438 17.75 -28.04 -36.36
N LYS A 439 16.62 -27.47 -36.76
CA LYS A 439 16.13 -27.50 -38.14
C LYS A 439 16.51 -26.20 -38.83
N VAL A 440 17.26 -26.30 -39.91
CA VAL A 440 17.48 -25.20 -40.83
C VAL A 440 16.21 -25.03 -41.65
N ALA A 441 15.53 -23.89 -41.49
CA ALA A 441 14.30 -23.58 -42.20
C ALA A 441 14.54 -22.80 -43.49
N VAL A 442 15.61 -22.00 -43.52
CA VAL A 442 16.11 -21.29 -44.70
C VAL A 442 17.63 -21.39 -44.64
N ASN A 443 18.29 -21.74 -45.75
CA ASN A 443 19.74 -21.90 -45.81
C ASN A 443 20.32 -21.12 -46.99
N ASN A 444 21.23 -20.18 -46.74
CA ASN A 444 21.93 -19.37 -47.73
C ASN A 444 21.03 -18.85 -48.87
N MET A 445 19.86 -18.30 -48.56
CA MET A 445 18.92 -17.83 -49.58
C MET A 445 19.38 -16.49 -50.15
N HIS A 446 19.57 -16.45 -51.47
CA HIS A 446 19.80 -15.24 -52.25
C HIS A 446 18.55 -14.96 -53.10
N LEU A 447 18.00 -13.75 -53.00
CA LEU A 447 16.81 -13.36 -53.75
C LEU A 447 16.88 -11.89 -54.14
N ASN A 448 16.76 -11.62 -55.44
CA ASN A 448 16.64 -10.29 -56.00
C ASN A 448 15.16 -10.02 -56.31
N MET A 449 14.58 -8.95 -55.75
CA MET A 449 13.24 -8.47 -56.10
C MET A 449 13.37 -7.17 -56.88
N TYR A 450 12.80 -7.13 -58.09
CA TYR A 450 12.91 -5.98 -58.99
C TYR A 450 11.79 -4.97 -58.80
N CYS A 451 12.09 -3.70 -59.04
CA CYS A 451 11.11 -2.61 -59.09
C CYS A 451 10.09 -2.87 -60.20
N ASN A 452 8.83 -2.48 -59.97
CA ASN A 452 7.71 -2.65 -60.91
C ASN A 452 7.33 -4.11 -61.24
N GLN A 453 7.73 -5.08 -60.41
CA GLN A 453 7.32 -6.48 -60.54
C GLN A 453 6.60 -6.97 -59.28
N ILE A 454 5.68 -7.92 -59.44
CA ILE A 454 5.02 -8.60 -58.32
C ILE A 454 5.82 -9.87 -58.03
N THR A 455 6.45 -9.95 -56.86
CA THR A 455 7.15 -11.15 -56.40
C THR A 455 6.22 -11.98 -55.52
N VAL A 456 6.09 -13.28 -55.81
CA VAL A 456 5.25 -14.21 -55.04
C VAL A 456 6.09 -15.40 -54.58
N LEU A 457 6.12 -15.67 -53.27
CA LEU A 457 6.80 -16.82 -52.70
C LEU A 457 5.85 -18.04 -52.66
N LEU A 458 6.04 -18.99 -53.57
CA LEU A 458 5.24 -20.21 -53.68
C LEU A 458 6.06 -21.43 -53.25
N GLY A 459 5.39 -22.41 -52.65
CA GLY A 459 6.05 -23.63 -52.18
C GLY A 459 5.13 -24.49 -51.32
N HIS A 460 5.48 -25.74 -51.09
CA HIS A 460 4.71 -26.65 -50.23
C HIS A 460 4.68 -26.17 -48.76
N ASN A 461 3.75 -26.69 -47.96
CA ASN A 461 3.73 -26.41 -46.52
C ASN A 461 5.04 -26.89 -45.87
N GLY A 462 5.64 -26.05 -45.03
CA GLY A 462 6.93 -26.34 -44.39
C GLY A 462 8.17 -25.95 -45.21
N ALA A 463 8.03 -25.38 -46.42
CA ALA A 463 9.15 -24.88 -47.24
C ALA A 463 9.79 -23.57 -46.73
N GLY A 464 9.46 -23.10 -45.52
CA GLY A 464 10.06 -21.90 -44.94
C GLY A 464 9.43 -20.56 -45.38
N LYS A 465 8.34 -20.54 -46.15
CA LYS A 465 7.70 -19.33 -46.70
C LYS A 465 7.38 -18.20 -45.71
N THR A 466 6.95 -18.55 -44.50
CA THR A 466 6.61 -17.57 -43.43
C THR A 466 7.84 -17.23 -42.58
N THR A 467 8.94 -17.92 -42.81
CA THR A 467 10.20 -17.80 -42.07
C THR A 467 11.21 -16.93 -42.81
N THR A 468 11.23 -17.01 -44.15
CA THR A 468 11.73 -15.98 -45.07
C THR A 468 10.90 -14.73 -44.96
#